data_AF-R9A6U7-F1
#
_entry.id   AF-R9A6U7-F1
#
_cell.length_a   1.000
_cell.length_b   1.000
_cell.length_c   1.000
_cell.angle_alpha   90.00
_cell.angle_beta   90.00
_cell.angle_gamma   90.00
#
_symmetry.space_group_name_H-M   'P 1'
#
loop_
_entity.id
_entity.type
_entity.pdbx_description
1 polymer ?
#
loop_
_entity_poly.entity_id
_entity_poly.type
_entity_poly.pdbx_seq_one_letter_code
_entity_poly.pdbx_strand_id
1 'polypeptide(L)' 'MNQVLLDSSVWIEYFRNSNSKVSSEVDKLIDIGNIFTNQLILTEIIPYLKVKKQNQLIQILESIESFEIVYRLETN' A
#
# COMPACT_ATOMS: atom_id res chain seq x y z
N MET A 1 5.67 -2.96 -18.38
CA MET A 1 4.66 -2.17 -17.64
C MET A 1 5.36 -1.52 -16.46
N ASN A 2 5.03 -0.26 -16.15
CA ASN A 2 5.59 0.40 -14.97
C ASN A 2 4.82 -0.08 -13.73
N GLN A 3 5.50 -0.73 -12.80
CA GLN A 3 4.94 -1.18 -11.53
C GLN A 3 4.73 0.03 -10.60
N VAL A 4 3.57 0.13 -9.97
CA VAL A 4 3.22 1.28 -9.11
C VAL A 4 3.22 0.88 -7.65
N LEU A 5 4.20 1.41 -6.90
CA LEU A 5 4.28 1.29 -5.44
C LEU A 5 3.44 2.40 -4.80
N LEU A 6 2.44 2.03 -4.01
CA LEU A 6 1.59 3.02 -3.32
C LEU A 6 2.10 3.31 -1.91
N ASP A 7 2.49 4.57 -1.67
CA ASP A 7 2.93 5.06 -0.36
C ASP A 7 1.82 4.99 0.72
N SER A 8 2.20 4.99 1.99
CA SER A 8 1.26 4.92 3.11
C SER A 8 0.25 6.07 3.11
N SER A 9 0.66 7.28 2.71
CA SER A 9 -0.21 8.44 2.60
C SER A 9 -1.35 8.25 1.59
N VAL A 10 -1.07 7.55 0.48
CA VAL A 10 -2.06 7.24 -0.56
C VAL A 10 -3.10 6.25 -0.04
N TRP A 11 -2.65 5.19 0.63
CA TRP A 11 -3.56 4.23 1.28
C TRP A 11 -4.43 4.90 2.35
N ILE A 12 -3.84 5.78 3.16
CA ILE A 12 -4.59 6.53 4.17
C ILE A 12 -5.68 7.39 3.55
N GLU A 13 -5.39 8.09 2.44
CA GLU A 13 -6.40 8.89 1.73
C GLU A 13 -7.49 8.00 1.11
N TYR A 14 -7.08 6.90 0.46
CA TYR A 14 -8.00 5.91 -0.12
C TYR A 14 -9.02 5.40 0.90
N PHE A 15 -8.55 5.00 2.08
CA PHE A 15 -9.42 4.50 3.15
C PHE A 15 -10.26 5.58 3.83
N ARG A 16 -9.84 6.86 3.79
CA ARG A 16 -10.55 7.96 4.44
C ARG A 16 -11.69 8.52 3.58
N ASN A 17 -11.48 8.63 2.27
CA ASN A 17 -12.43 9.29 1.37
C ASN A 17 -12.50 8.58 0.02
N SER A 18 -13.49 7.69 -0.15
CA SER A 18 -13.70 6.96 -1.41
C SER A 18 -14.07 7.85 -2.61
N ASN A 19 -14.47 9.11 -2.41
CA ASN A 19 -14.83 10.04 -3.49
C ASN A 19 -13.69 10.99 -3.87
N SER A 20 -12.47 10.79 -3.36
CA SER A 20 -11.32 11.61 -3.74
C SER A 20 -10.81 11.24 -5.13
N LYS A 21 -10.12 12.19 -5.79
CA LYS A 21 -9.41 11.91 -7.05
C LYS A 21 -8.35 10.81 -6.86
N VAL A 22 -7.68 10.79 -5.70
CA VAL A 22 -6.71 9.75 -5.36
C VAL A 22 -7.39 8.38 -5.38
N SER A 23 -8.58 8.29 -4.81
CA SER A 23 -9.30 7.03 -4.72
C SER A 23 -9.71 6.49 -6.09
N SER A 24 -10.18 7.36 -6.98
CA SER A 24 -10.48 6.94 -8.36
C SER A 24 -9.25 6.45 -9.14
N GLU A 25 -8.05 6.94 -8.85
CA GLU A 25 -6.83 6.43 -9.48
C GLU A 25 -6.36 5.12 -8.84
N VAL A 26 -6.49 4.99 -7.51
CA VAL A 26 -6.20 3.73 -6.81
C VAL A 26 -7.13 2.62 -7.31
N ASP A 27 -8.44 2.89 -7.46
CA ASP A 27 -9.39 1.91 -8.00
C ASP A 27 -8.98 1.41 -9.38
N LYS A 28 -8.57 2.31 -10.29
CA LYS A 28 -8.06 1.92 -11.62
C LYS A 28 -6.82 1.04 -11.53
N LEU A 29 -5.91 1.32 -10.60
CA LEU A 29 -4.70 0.52 -10.40
C LEU A 29 -5.02 -0.86 -9.80
N ILE A 30 -6.02 -0.93 -8.90
CA ILE A 30 -6.56 -2.20 -8.37
C ILE A 30 -7.14 -3.02 -9.51
N ASP A 31 -7.98 -2.43 -10.36
CA ASP A 31 -8.68 -3.11 -11.45
C ASP A 31 -7.72 -3.77 -12.46
N ILE A 32 -6.58 -3.14 -12.72
CA ILE A 32 -5.55 -3.68 -13.62
C ILE A 32 -4.49 -4.53 -12.92
N GLY A 33 -4.59 -4.72 -11.59
CA GLY A 33 -3.63 -5.50 -10.81
C GLY A 33 -2.21 -4.94 -10.78
N ASN A 34 -2.04 -3.62 -10.89
CA ASN A 34 -0.73 -2.96 -10.99
C ASN A 34 -0.38 -2.16 -9.73
N ILE A 35 -0.67 -2.73 -8.56
CA ILE A 35 -0.36 -2.15 -7.26
C ILE A 35 0.64 -3.04 -6.55
N PHE A 36 1.64 -2.38 -5.98
CA PHE A 36 2.70 -2.99 -5.21
C PHE A 36 2.81 -2.30 -3.86
N THR A 37 3.38 -3.03 -2.90
CA THR A 37 3.67 -2.52 -1.55
C THR A 37 5.10 -2.88 -1.14
N ASN A 38 5.46 -2.61 0.10
CA ASN A 38 6.64 -3.17 0.74
C ASN A 38 6.42 -3.26 2.26
N GLN A 39 7.37 -3.88 2.96
CA GLN A 39 7.30 -4.05 4.41
C GLN A 39 7.27 -2.73 5.18
N LEU A 40 7.95 -1.68 4.70
CA LEU A 40 7.95 -0.36 5.34
C LEU A 40 6.55 0.26 5.32
N ILE A 41 5.92 0.29 4.14
CA ILE A 41 4.57 0.82 3.94
C ILE A 41 3.54 0.03 4.75
N LEU A 42 3.60 -1.32 4.70
CA LEU A 42 2.71 -2.17 5.49
C LEU A 42 2.87 -1.92 6.99
N THR A 43 4.10 -1.71 7.47
CA THR A 43 4.39 -1.43 8.88
C THR A 43 3.77 -0.12 9.37
N GLU A 44 3.58 0.86 8.49
CA GLU A 44 2.92 2.12 8.83
C GLU A 44 1.39 1.99 8.89
N ILE A 45 0.80 1.18 8.00
CA ILE A 45 -0.66 1.07 7.85
C ILE A 45 -1.27 0.03 8.80
N ILE A 46 -0.66 -1.16 8.88
CA ILE A 46 -1.23 -2.32 9.59
C ILE A 46 -1.51 -2.04 11.08
N PRO A 47 -0.65 -1.35 11.85
CA PRO A 47 -0.93 -1.07 13.27
C PRO A 47 -2.26 -0.34 13.48
N TYR A 48 -2.57 0.65 12.63
CA TYR A 48 -3.84 1.36 12.69
C TYR A 48 -5.03 0.43 12.39
N LEU A 49 -4.91 -0.43 11.38
CA LEU A 49 -5.95 -1.39 11.03
C LEU A 49 -6.19 -2.44 12.12
N LYS A 50 -5.13 -2.87 12.83
CA LYS A 50 -5.22 -3.77 13.99
C LYS A 50 -6.03 -3.14 15.12
N VAL A 51 -5.78 -1.87 15.44
CA VAL A 51 -6.58 -1.12 16.44
C VAL A 51 -8.05 -1.04 16.02
N LYS A 52 -8.33 -0.91 14.72
CA LYS A 52 -9.68 -0.88 14.14
C LYS A 52 -10.29 -2.28 13.91
N LYS A 53 -9.59 -3.36 14.24
CA LYS A 53 -9.99 -4.76 14.04
C LYS A 53 -10.33 -5.12 12.58
N GLN A 54 -9.68 -4.48 11.62
CA GLN A 54 -9.92 -4.66 10.18
C GLN A 54 -9.10 -5.83 9.61
N ASN A 55 -9.32 -7.05 10.14
CA ASN A 55 -8.47 -8.21 9.83
C ASN A 55 -8.51 -8.63 8.36
N GLN A 56 -9.66 -8.54 7.70
CA GLN A 56 -9.79 -8.88 6.28
C GLN A 56 -8.99 -7.92 5.40
N LEU A 57 -9.01 -6.61 5.71
CA LEU A 57 -8.23 -5.62 4.98
C LEU A 57 -6.73 -5.83 5.16
N ILE A 58 -6.29 -6.20 6.36
CA ILE A 58 -4.89 -6.56 6.62
C ILE A 58 -4.46 -7.72 5.72
N GLN A 59 -5.25 -8.80 5.67
CA GLN A 59 -4.96 -9.95 4.82
C GLN A 59 -4.88 -9.60 3.33
N ILE A 60 -5.76 -8.71 2.85
CA ILE A 60 -5.73 -8.22 1.47
C ILE A 60 -4.45 -7.44 1.22
N LEU A 61 -4.10 -6.48 2.09
CA LEU A 61 -2.87 -5.68 1.94
C LEU A 61 -1.61 -6.54 1.99
N GLU A 62 -1.56 -7.54 2.87
CA GLU A 62 -0.45 -8.50 2.97
C GLU A 62 -0.36 -9.46 1.77
N SER A 63 -1.43 -9.60 0.98
CA SER A 63 -1.44 -10.39 -0.25
C SER A 63 -0.95 -9.64 -1.49
N ILE A 64 -0.79 -8.32 -1.40
CA ILE A 64 -0.27 -7.48 -2.49
C ILE A 64 1.20 -7.82 -2.73
N GLU A 65 1.61 -7.87 -4.00
CA GLU A 65 3.01 -8.11 -4.37
C GLU A 65 3.92 -7.05 -3.73
N SER A 66 4.94 -7.53 -3.01
CA SER A 66 5.82 -6.69 -2.19
C SER A 66 7.20 -6.57 -2.84
N PHE A 67 7.69 -5.34 -2.97
CA PHE A 67 9.10 -5.11 -3.29
C PHE A 67 9.96 -5.22 -2.05
N GLU A 68 11.07 -5.93 -2.18
CA GLU A 68 12.13 -5.93 -1.18
C GLU A 68 12.95 -4.65 -1.33
N ILE A 69 13.05 -3.88 -0.25
CA ILE A 69 13.98 -2.75 -0.19
C ILE A 69 15.33 -3.28 0.27
N VAL A 70 16.30 -3.28 -0.65
CA VAL A 70 17.70 -3.62 -0.34
C VAL A 70 18.48 -2.32 -0.16
N TYR A 71 18.92 -2.05 1.06
CA TYR A 71 19.81 -0.93 1.33
C TYR A 71 21.23 -1.29 0.89
N ARG A 72 21.75 -0.60 -0.13
CA ARG A 72 23.18 -0.62 -0.43
C ARG A 72 23.86 0.36 0.51
N LEU A 73 24.66 -0.18 1.43
CA LEU A 73 25.64 0.62 2.15
C LEU A 73 26.78 0.89 1.18
N GLU A 74 26.88 2.11 0.67
CA GLU A 74 28.07 2.54 -0.05
C GLU A 74 29.22 2.62 0.97
N THR A 75 30.13 1.65 0.92
CA THR A 75 31.43 1.77 1.57
C THR A 75 32.31 2.68 0.72
N ASN A 76 32.72 3.79 1.33
CA ASN A 76 33.60 4.86 0.84
C ASN A 76 34.54 4.51 -0.32
#